data_AF-A0A1S3HWZ1-F1
#
_entry.id   AF-A0A1S3HWZ1-F1
#
_cell.length_a   1.000
_cell.length_b   1.000
_cell.length_c   1.000
_cell.angle_alpha   90.00
_cell.angle_beta   90.00
_cell.angle_gamma   90.00
#
_symmetry.space_group_name_H-M   'P 1'
#
loop_
_entity.id
_entity.type
_entity.pdbx_description
1 polymer ?
#
loop_
_entity_poly.entity_id
_entity_poly.type
_entity_poly.pdbx_seq_one_letter_code
_entity_poly.pdbx_strand_id
1 'polypeptide(L)'
;MVQYLVLDANPLYNCSVEDFRGLTDLYFLSVPTTCSCPGELTAWEDITIQGNITTCQGQITCRQDLVPCPASSHCAGNGPGLAECSCDEGHHGYKCSRQGKFPTAGFAIGLISSTIVAAGIMWCTHRRHTKME
;
A
#
# COMPACT_ATOMS: atom_id res chain seq x y z
N MET A 1 12.58 10.93 3.84
CA MET A 1 11.21 11.26 3.41
C MET A 1 11.30 12.56 2.62
N VAL A 2 10.61 12.70 1.50
CA VAL A 2 10.72 13.90 0.64
C VAL A 2 9.73 14.94 1.13
N GLN A 3 10.23 16.11 1.50
CA GLN A 3 9.40 17.22 1.99
C GLN A 3 9.22 18.36 0.98
N TYR A 4 10.13 18.47 0.02
CA TYR A 4 10.15 19.54 -0.97
C TYR A 4 10.31 18.92 -2.35
N LEU A 5 9.42 19.27 -3.28
CA LEU A 5 9.46 18.79 -4.66
C LEU A 5 9.10 19.94 -5.61
N VAL A 6 9.97 20.19 -6.59
CA VAL A 6 9.83 21.31 -7.53
C VAL A 6 9.84 20.76 -8.95
N LEU A 7 8.71 20.91 -9.64
CA LEU A 7 8.43 20.35 -10.96
C LEU A 7 7.93 21.40 -11.97
N ASP A 8 7.81 22.65 -11.56
CA ASP A 8 7.27 23.79 -12.32
C ASP A 8 7.98 24.09 -13.65
N ALA A 9 9.27 23.76 -13.76
CA ALA A 9 10.04 23.92 -14.99
C ALA A 9 9.91 22.73 -15.98
N ASN A 10 8.98 21.80 -15.76
CA ASN A 10 8.77 20.63 -16.60
C ASN A 10 7.49 20.74 -17.43
N PRO A 11 7.41 20.12 -18.62
CA PRO A 11 6.21 20.13 -19.45
C PRO A 11 5.14 19.15 -18.91
N LEU A 12 4.63 19.42 -17.70
CA LEU A 12 3.59 18.62 -17.06
C LEU A 12 2.20 19.18 -17.39
N TYR A 13 1.31 18.33 -17.89
CA TYR A 13 -0.06 18.71 -18.26
C TYR A 13 -1.12 18.06 -17.37
N ASN A 14 -0.71 17.09 -16.55
CA ASN A 14 -1.58 16.39 -15.62
C ASN A 14 -0.72 15.87 -14.48
N CYS A 15 -1.20 16.03 -13.26
CA CYS A 15 -0.57 15.50 -12.06
C CYS A 15 -1.59 14.61 -11.38
N SER A 16 -1.59 13.33 -11.74
CA SER A 16 -2.48 12.35 -11.13
C SER A 16 -2.05 12.11 -9.70
N VAL A 17 -3.00 11.89 -8.79
CA VAL A 17 -2.70 11.51 -7.41
C VAL A 17 -1.82 10.25 -7.33
N GLU A 18 -1.94 9.34 -8.31
CA GLU A 18 -1.16 8.12 -8.40
C GLU A 18 0.34 8.35 -8.64
N ASP A 19 0.70 9.42 -9.34
CA ASP A 19 2.10 9.75 -9.64
C ASP A 19 2.87 10.18 -8.36
N PHE A 20 2.13 10.58 -7.32
CA PHE A 20 2.65 11.04 -6.03
C PHE A 20 2.39 10.04 -4.90
N ARG A 21 1.98 8.80 -5.23
CA ARG A 21 1.76 7.73 -4.25
C ARG A 21 3.04 7.47 -3.43
N GLY A 22 2.87 7.35 -2.12
CA GLY A 22 3.96 7.11 -1.18
C GLY A 22 4.74 8.36 -0.76
N LEU A 23 4.46 9.54 -1.34
CA LEU A 23 4.99 10.81 -0.86
C LEU A 23 4.09 11.33 0.27
N THR A 24 4.35 10.88 1.50
CA THR A 24 3.46 11.06 2.65
C THR A 24 3.79 12.26 3.54
N ASP A 25 4.78 13.08 3.20
CA ASP A 25 5.26 14.19 4.04
C ASP A 25 5.72 15.38 3.19
N LEU A 26 5.09 15.61 2.04
CA LEU A 26 5.36 16.78 1.22
C LEU A 26 4.86 18.04 1.93
N TYR A 27 5.78 18.85 2.43
CA TYR A 27 5.44 20.18 2.91
C TYR A 27 5.27 21.17 1.75
N PHE A 28 6.03 21.00 0.66
CA PHE A 28 6.04 21.91 -0.48
C PHE A 28 6.10 21.17 -1.81
N LEU A 29 5.13 21.42 -2.68
CA LEU A 29 5.11 20.96 -4.06
C LEU A 29 4.90 22.16 -4.99
N SER A 30 5.77 22.30 -5.99
CA SER A 30 5.61 23.29 -7.06
C SER A 30 5.43 22.59 -8.40
N VAL A 31 4.38 22.93 -9.12
CA VAL A 31 4.02 22.35 -10.43
C VAL A 31 3.61 23.45 -11.41
N PRO A 32 3.66 23.20 -12.74
CA PRO A 32 3.18 24.18 -13.72
C PRO A 32 1.67 24.37 -13.59
N THR A 33 1.14 25.55 -13.96
CA THR A 33 -0.33 25.81 -13.94
C THR A 33 -1.14 24.93 -14.89
N THR A 34 -0.49 24.26 -15.84
CA THR A 34 -1.10 23.23 -16.68
C THR A 34 -1.39 21.94 -15.92
N CYS A 35 -0.93 21.80 -14.67
CA CYS A 35 -1.26 20.71 -13.77
C CYS A 35 -1.78 21.25 -12.42
N SER A 36 -2.80 20.58 -11.87
CA SER A 36 -3.34 20.89 -10.54
C SER A 36 -2.54 20.19 -9.45
N CYS A 37 -2.59 20.73 -8.23
CA CYS A 37 -2.11 20.02 -7.06
C CYS A 37 -2.82 18.65 -6.93
N PRO A 38 -2.09 17.54 -6.76
CA PRO A 38 -2.69 16.23 -6.60
C PRO A 38 -3.60 16.21 -5.35
N GLY A 39 -4.85 15.79 -5.53
CA GLY A 39 -5.87 15.77 -4.47
C GLY A 39 -6.52 17.13 -4.17
N GLU A 40 -6.10 18.18 -4.88
CA GLU A 40 -6.66 19.54 -4.81
C GLU A 40 -6.79 20.05 -3.36
N LEU A 41 -7.83 20.84 -3.05
CA LEU A 41 -8.05 21.46 -1.74
C LEU A 41 -8.24 20.47 -0.58
N THR A 42 -8.46 19.19 -0.87
CA THR A 42 -8.63 18.17 0.18
C THR A 42 -7.30 17.63 0.70
N ALA A 43 -6.23 17.81 -0.07
CA ALA A 43 -4.91 17.22 0.16
C ALA A 43 -3.86 18.22 0.66
N TRP A 44 -4.18 19.51 0.67
CA TRP A 44 -3.23 20.60 0.97
C TRP A 44 -3.87 21.62 1.89
N GLU A 45 -3.08 22.18 2.81
CA GLU A 45 -3.49 23.30 3.67
C GLU A 45 -3.67 24.59 2.87
N ASP A 46 -2.76 24.83 1.92
CA ASP A 46 -2.78 26.01 1.08
C ASP A 46 -2.38 25.69 -0.37
N ILE A 47 -3.04 26.35 -1.31
CA ILE A 47 -2.72 26.27 -2.73
C ILE A 47 -2.66 27.69 -3.27
N THR A 48 -1.48 28.10 -3.73
CA THR A 48 -1.24 29.42 -4.30
C THR A 48 -0.85 29.32 -5.77
N ILE A 49 -1.42 30.19 -6.59
CA ILE A 49 -1.09 30.29 -8.02
C ILE A 49 -0.39 31.62 -8.25
N GLN A 50 0.83 31.56 -8.77
CA GLN A 50 1.63 32.75 -9.10
C GLN A 50 2.22 32.60 -10.51
N GLY A 51 1.71 33.40 -11.45
CA GLY A 51 2.11 33.32 -12.84
C GLY A 51 1.77 31.95 -13.45
N ASN A 52 2.79 31.23 -13.92
CA ASN A 52 2.66 29.88 -14.51
C ASN A 52 2.97 28.76 -13.52
N ILE A 53 3.03 29.08 -12.22
CA ILE A 53 3.39 28.14 -11.16
C ILE A 53 2.21 27.99 -10.22
N THR A 54 1.86 26.74 -9.91
CA THR A 54 0.97 26.36 -8.83
C THR A 54 1.83 25.78 -7.70
N THR A 55 1.66 26.30 -6.49
CA THR A 55 2.35 25.85 -5.29
C THR A 55 1.33 25.26 -4.32
N CYS A 56 1.60 24.04 -3.86
CA CYS A 56 0.80 23.30 -2.89
C CYS A 56 1.61 23.17 -1.60
N GLN A 57 1.05 23.61 -0.48
CA GLN A 57 1.74 23.63 0.82
C GLN A 57 0.95 22.89 1.89
N GLY A 58 1.70 22.23 2.79
CA GLY A 58 1.16 21.49 3.93
C GLY A 58 0.29 20.32 3.51
N GLN A 59 0.91 19.19 3.11
CA GLN A 59 0.14 18.00 2.76
C GLN A 59 -0.70 17.51 3.93
N ILE A 60 -1.99 17.34 3.67
CA ILE A 60 -2.95 16.72 4.58
C ILE A 60 -2.89 15.21 4.34
N THR A 61 -2.35 14.47 5.30
CA THR A 61 -2.05 13.03 5.14
C THR A 61 -3.29 12.16 5.28
N CYS A 62 -4.06 12.29 6.36
CA CYS A 62 -5.38 11.67 6.45
C CYS A 62 -6.30 12.39 7.44
N ARG A 63 -7.59 12.43 7.10
CA ARG A 63 -8.68 12.74 8.04
C ARG A 63 -9.50 11.48 8.30
N GLN A 64 -9.49 10.98 9.54
CA GLN A 64 -10.28 9.81 9.94
C GLN A 64 -11.78 9.95 9.63
N ASP A 65 -12.31 11.18 9.63
CA ASP A 65 -13.74 11.44 9.36
C ASP A 65 -14.14 11.13 7.90
N LEU A 66 -13.18 11.18 6.96
CA LEU A 66 -13.41 10.94 5.54
C LEU A 66 -13.11 9.49 5.11
N VAL A 67 -12.26 8.80 5.86
CA VAL A 67 -11.78 7.45 5.53
C VAL A 67 -12.13 6.50 6.68
N PRO A 68 -13.30 5.84 6.62
CA PRO A 68 -13.72 4.93 7.68
C PRO A 68 -12.85 3.66 7.67
N CYS A 69 -11.91 3.59 8.61
CA CYS A 69 -11.06 2.43 8.79
C CYS A 69 -11.71 1.36 9.68
N PRO A 70 -11.49 0.05 9.42
CA PRO A 70 -12.00 -1.02 10.25
C PRO A 70 -11.43 -0.99 11.68
N ALA A 71 -12.04 -1.75 12.59
CA ALA A 71 -11.52 -1.88 13.95
C ALA A 71 -10.08 -2.40 13.97
N SER A 72 -9.26 -1.90 14.90
CA SER A 72 -7.82 -2.22 15.03
C SER A 72 -6.96 -1.75 13.86
N SER A 73 -7.38 -0.67 13.22
CA SER A 73 -6.62 0.04 12.20
C SER A 73 -6.81 1.54 12.36
N HIS A 74 -5.83 2.29 11.89
CA HIS A 74 -5.86 3.74 11.87
C HIS A 74 -5.68 4.22 10.44
N CYS A 75 -6.15 5.44 10.17
CA CYS A 75 -5.90 6.03 8.86
C CYS A 75 -4.45 6.50 8.76
N ALA A 76 -3.84 6.23 7.61
CA ALA A 76 -2.51 6.67 7.23
C ALA A 76 -2.57 7.32 5.84
N GLY A 77 -1.79 8.38 5.63
CA GLY A 77 -1.66 8.96 4.29
C GLY A 77 -0.80 8.08 3.39
N ASN A 78 -1.11 8.03 2.10
CA ASN A 78 -0.34 7.33 1.06
C ASN A 78 -0.03 8.23 -0.14
N GLY A 79 0.05 9.55 0.08
CA GLY A 79 0.26 10.55 -0.96
C GLY A 79 -0.73 11.71 -0.85
N PRO A 80 -0.54 12.81 -1.57
CA PRO A 80 -1.50 13.90 -1.59
C PRO A 80 -2.84 13.42 -2.18
N GLY A 81 -3.90 13.51 -1.37
CA GLY A 81 -5.24 13.05 -1.76
C GLY A 81 -5.40 11.52 -1.75
N LEU A 82 -4.40 10.78 -1.29
CA LEU A 82 -4.43 9.34 -1.12
C LEU A 82 -4.31 8.99 0.36
N ALA A 83 -5.25 8.20 0.85
CA ALA A 83 -5.25 7.69 2.20
C ALA A 83 -5.55 6.19 2.20
N GLU A 84 -4.99 5.49 3.16
CA GLU A 84 -5.17 4.06 3.37
C GLU A 84 -5.34 3.75 4.85
N CYS A 85 -5.83 2.55 5.15
CA CYS A 85 -5.93 2.08 6.52
C CYS A 85 -4.75 1.18 6.84
N SER A 86 -3.93 1.60 7.80
CA SER A 86 -2.82 0.82 8.33
C SER A 86 -3.26 0.08 9.58
N CYS A 87 -2.81 -1.17 9.73
CA CYS A 87 -3.12 -1.94 10.92
C CYS A 87 -2.39 -1.39 12.14
N ASP A 88 -3.06 -1.43 13.29
CA ASP A 88 -2.42 -1.13 14.56
C ASP A 88 -1.34 -2.17 14.88
N GLU A 89 -0.43 -1.81 15.78
CA GLU A 89 0.63 -2.72 16.20
C GLU A 89 0.07 -4.07 16.66
N GLY A 90 0.69 -5.15 16.18
CA GLY A 90 0.27 -6.53 16.49
C GLY A 90 -0.92 -7.06 15.67
N HIS A 91 -1.57 -6.22 14.85
CA HIS A 91 -2.67 -6.61 13.97
C HIS A 91 -2.21 -6.75 12.52
N HIS A 92 -2.78 -7.72 11.81
CA HIS A 92 -2.49 -7.96 10.40
C HIS A 92 -3.62 -8.69 9.68
N GLY A 93 -3.41 -8.97 8.40
CA GLY A 93 -4.35 -9.67 7.54
C GLY A 93 -5.49 -8.77 7.06
N TYR A 94 -6.50 -9.40 6.44
CA TYR A 94 -7.66 -8.69 5.91
C TYR A 94 -8.38 -7.93 7.02
N LYS A 95 -8.59 -6.62 6.83
CA LYS A 95 -9.22 -5.70 7.79
C LYS A 95 -8.57 -5.72 9.19
N CYS A 96 -7.27 -6.01 9.27
CA CYS A 96 -6.52 -6.02 10.54
C CYS A 96 -7.13 -6.93 11.62
N SER A 97 -7.90 -7.95 11.22
CA SER A 97 -8.67 -8.77 12.15
C SER A 97 -7.88 -9.93 12.76
N ARG A 98 -6.62 -10.13 12.35
CA ARG A 98 -5.76 -11.19 12.89
C ARG A 98 -4.76 -10.59 13.86
N GLN A 99 -4.56 -11.29 14.96
CA GLN A 99 -3.52 -11.00 15.96
C GLN A 99 -2.60 -12.21 16.12
N GLY A 100 -1.40 -11.99 16.63
CA GLY A 100 -0.42 -13.04 16.87
C GLY A 100 0.34 -13.47 15.62
N LYS A 101 1.18 -14.51 15.73
CA LYS A 101 2.04 -14.97 14.63
C LYS A 101 1.38 -16.16 13.92
N PHE A 102 1.55 -16.24 12.60
CA PHE A 102 1.13 -17.42 11.86
C PHE A 102 1.83 -18.67 12.44
N PRO A 103 1.10 -19.78 12.70
CA PRO A 103 1.68 -20.99 13.28
C PRO A 103 2.51 -21.76 12.23
N THR A 104 3.63 -21.16 11.80
CA THR A 104 4.49 -21.64 10.71
C THR A 104 4.93 -23.09 10.91
N ALA A 105 5.28 -23.46 12.15
CA ALA A 105 5.68 -24.82 12.48
C ALA A 105 4.56 -25.85 12.23
N GLY A 106 3.34 -25.56 12.71
CA GLY A 106 2.19 -26.45 12.52
C GLY A 106 1.83 -26.62 11.04
N PHE A 107 1.85 -25.51 10.28
CA PHE A 107 1.61 -25.54 8.84
C PHE A 107 2.69 -26.33 8.09
N ALA A 108 3.97 -26.12 8.41
CA ALA A 108 5.08 -26.84 7.80
C ALA A 108 5.02 -28.35 8.07
N ILE A 109 4.71 -28.76 9.30
CA ILE A 109 4.55 -30.18 9.66
C ILE A 109 3.39 -30.80 8.87
N GLY A 110 2.27 -30.11 8.73
CA GLY A 110 1.14 -30.54 7.90
C GLY A 110 1.53 -30.74 6.43
N LEU A 111 2.28 -29.81 5.85
CA LEU A 111 2.76 -29.93 4.46
C LEU A 111 3.77 -31.06 4.27
N ILE A 112 4.72 -31.21 5.17
CA ILE A 112 5.74 -32.26 5.09
C ILE A 112 5.09 -33.64 5.23
N SER A 113 4.22 -33.81 6.23
CA SER A 113 3.55 -35.09 6.47
C SER A 113 2.67 -35.53 5.29
N SER A 114 1.84 -34.62 4.76
CA SER A 114 1.01 -34.90 3.57
C SER A 114 1.86 -35.27 2.34
N THR A 115 3.00 -34.58 2.15
CA THR A 115 3.93 -34.86 1.04
C THR A 115 4.56 -36.24 1.17
N ILE A 116 5.01 -36.62 2.37
CA ILE A 116 5.59 -37.95 2.64
C ILE A 116 4.56 -39.05 2.36
N VAL A 117 3.30 -38.87 2.80
CA VAL A 117 2.22 -39.82 2.56
C VAL A 117 1.94 -39.96 1.07
N ALA A 118 1.81 -38.85 0.34
CA ALA A 118 1.58 -38.86 -1.10
C ALA A 118 2.74 -39.56 -1.85
N ALA A 119 3.99 -39.25 -1.49
CA ALA A 119 5.18 -39.90 -2.05
C ALA A 119 5.19 -41.40 -1.76
N GLY A 120 4.83 -41.82 -0.56
CA GLY A 120 4.70 -43.23 -0.18
C GLY A 120 3.63 -43.97 -0.99
N ILE A 121 2.47 -43.34 -1.19
CA ILE A 121 1.39 -43.91 -2.03
C ILE A 121 1.88 -44.07 -3.47
N MET A 122 2.44 -43.01 -4.06
CA MET A 122 2.97 -43.03 -5.44
C MET A 122 4.07 -44.07 -5.61
N TRP A 123 4.95 -44.23 -4.63
CA TRP A 123 5.99 -45.26 -4.66
C TRP A 123 5.42 -46.68 -4.63
N CYS A 124 4.42 -46.92 -3.77
CA CYS A 124 3.75 -48.22 -3.65
C CYS A 124 2.97 -48.58 -4.91
N THR A 125 2.26 -47.63 -5.52
CA THR A 125 1.54 -47.87 -6.78
C THR A 125 2.53 -48.10 -7.93
N HIS A 126 3.56 -47.27 -8.07
CA HIS A 126 4.58 -47.43 -9.12
C HIS A 126 5.28 -48.80 -9.02
N ARG A 127 5.70 -49.22 -7.82
CA ARG A 127 6.33 -50.54 -7.61
C ARG A 127 5.41 -51.73 -7.86
N ARG A 128 4.09 -51.55 -7.72
CA ARG A 128 3.11 -52.61 -8.02
C ARG A 128 2.96 -52.80 -9.52
N HIS A 129 3.02 -51.73 -10.31
CA HIS A 129 2.97 -51.81 -11.77
C HIS A 129 4.24 -52.43 -12.36
N THR A 130 5.43 -52.11 -11.86
CA THR A 130 6.70 -52.67 -12.38
C THR A 130 6.96 -54.14 -11.99
N LYS A 131 6.16 -54.72 -11.09
CA LYS A 131 6.29 -56.14 -10.67
C LYS A 131 5.28 -57.07 -11.36
N MET A 132 4.39 -56.52 -12.19
CA MET A 132 3.35 -57.26 -12.91
C MET A 132 3.68 -57.45 -14.41
N GLU A 133 4.87 -57.01 -14.85
CA GLU A 133 5.50 -57.38 -16.13
C GLU A 133 6.56 -58.48 -15.93
#